data_AF-A0A0M3JKV4-F1
#
_entry.id   AF-A0A0M3JKV4-F1
#
_cell.length_a   1.000
_cell.length_b   1.000
_cell.length_c   1.000
_cell.angle_alpha   90.00
_cell.angle_beta   90.00
_cell.angle_gamma   90.00
#
_symmetry.space_group_name_H-M   'P 1'
#
loop_
_entity.id
_entity.type
_entity.pdbx_description
1 polymer ?
#
loop_
_entity_poly.entity_id
_entity_poly.type
_entity_poly.pdbx_seq_one_letter_code
_entity_poly.pdbx_strand_id
1 'polypeptide(L)'
;MNGVSGPMTVRVYHEMAQPEHPNKCAFHDCEHICLPRAHLPRSKEEELVLKGRPYTCACMNGFIADDNNYCVTASDALAGIGRRVTPLSFTSLLFLL
;
A
#
# COMPACT_ATOMS: atom_id res chain seq x y z
N MET A 1 -46.38 2.80 -21.84
CA MET A 1 -44.98 3.16 -21.51
C MET A 1 -44.27 1.88 -21.13
N ASN A 2 -43.33 1.42 -21.96
CA ASN A 2 -42.51 0.26 -21.62
C ASN A 2 -41.34 0.78 -20.78
N GLY A 3 -41.39 0.51 -19.47
CA GLY A 3 -40.35 0.91 -18.53
C GLY A 3 -39.06 0.10 -18.69
N VAL A 4 -37.97 0.60 -18.10
CA VAL A 4 -36.70 -0.12 -18.01
C VAL A 4 -36.84 -1.22 -16.96
N SER A 5 -36.73 -2.48 -17.38
CA SER A 5 -36.72 -3.63 -16.47
C SER A 5 -35.29 -3.96 -16.06
N GLY A 6 -35.00 -3.87 -14.76
CA GLY A 6 -33.72 -4.27 -14.17
C GLY A 6 -32.53 -3.31 -14.40
N PRO A 7 -32.63 -2.01 -14.04
CA PRO A 7 -31.47 -1.14 -14.09
C PRO A 7 -30.39 -1.63 -13.10
N MET A 8 -29.19 -1.93 -13.61
CA MET A 8 -28.07 -2.42 -12.78
C MET A 8 -27.26 -1.27 -12.14
N THR A 9 -27.01 -0.20 -12.89
CA THR A 9 -26.19 0.93 -12.41
C THR A 9 -26.62 2.21 -13.11
N VAL A 10 -26.72 3.29 -12.32
CA VAL A 10 -26.98 4.64 -12.81
C VAL A 10 -25.79 5.52 -12.44
N ARG A 11 -25.30 6.32 -13.39
CA ARG A 11 -24.20 7.27 -13.16
C ARG A 11 -24.60 8.64 -13.69
N VAL A 12 -24.17 9.69 -13.00
CA VAL A 12 -24.31 11.07 -13.46
C VAL A 12 -23.15 11.37 -14.40
N TYR A 13 -23.47 11.70 -15.64
CA TYR A 13 -22.48 12.11 -16.65
C TYR A 13 -22.38 13.64 -16.64
N HIS A 14 -21.46 14.16 -15.83
CA HIS A 14 -21.20 15.59 -15.68
C HIS A 14 -19.74 15.84 -15.28
N GLU A 15 -19.11 16.90 -15.76
CA GLU A 15 -17.71 17.24 -15.45
C GLU A 15 -17.46 17.42 -13.95
N MET A 16 -18.41 18.05 -13.23
CA MET A 16 -18.34 18.20 -11.77
C MET A 16 -18.32 16.87 -10.99
N ALA A 17 -18.76 15.76 -11.60
CA ALA A 17 -18.64 14.44 -10.96
C ALA A 17 -17.20 13.90 -11.00
N GLN A 18 -16.32 14.50 -11.81
CA GLN A 18 -14.91 14.15 -12.00
C GLN A 18 -14.05 15.43 -11.99
N PRO A 19 -13.95 16.12 -10.85
CA PRO A 19 -13.18 17.35 -10.76
C PRO A 19 -11.71 17.11 -11.10
N GLU A 20 -11.07 18.12 -11.68
CA GLU A 20 -9.63 18.08 -11.91
C GLU A 20 -8.89 18.03 -10.58
N HIS A 21 -8.01 17.04 -10.45
CA HIS A 21 -7.10 16.93 -9.32
C HIS A 21 -5.73 16.49 -9.84
N PRO A 22 -4.61 17.03 -9.31
CA PRO A 22 -3.28 16.57 -9.67
C PRO A 22 -3.16 15.05 -9.53
N ASN A 23 -2.62 14.41 -10.56
CA ASN A 23 -2.36 12.97 -10.54
C ASN A 23 -1.23 12.69 -9.54
N LYS A 24 -1.57 12.02 -8.42
CA LYS A 24 -0.61 11.64 -7.36
C LYS A 24 0.48 10.67 -7.84
N CYS A 25 0.28 10.04 -8.99
CA CYS A 25 1.18 9.11 -9.64
C CYS A 25 1.86 9.72 -10.88
N ALA A 26 1.77 11.03 -11.13
CA ALA A 26 2.43 11.65 -12.28
C ALA A 26 3.95 11.45 -12.28
N PHE A 27 4.56 11.42 -11.09
CA PHE A 27 5.99 11.16 -10.88
C PHE A 27 6.14 10.11 -9.79
N HIS A 28 6.40 8.86 -10.17
CA HIS A 28 6.57 7.74 -9.26
C HIS A 28 7.74 6.85 -9.64
N ASP A 29 8.30 6.15 -8.65
CA ASP A 29 9.40 5.21 -8.83
C ASP A 29 8.95 3.75 -8.66
N CYS A 30 7.65 3.47 -8.76
CA CYS A 30 7.12 2.11 -8.68
C CYS A 30 7.53 1.26 -9.88
N GLU A 31 7.99 0.02 -9.64
CA GLU A 31 8.30 -0.93 -10.72
C GLU A 31 7.04 -1.32 -11.53
N HIS A 32 5.92 -1.56 -10.84
CA HIS A 32 4.69 -2.05 -11.46
C HIS A 32 3.53 -1.05 -11.39
N ILE A 33 2.78 -1.03 -10.29
CA ILE A 33 1.54 -0.26 -10.18
C ILE A 33 1.71 0.85 -9.14
N CYS A 34 1.36 2.09 -9.50
CA CYS A 34 1.22 3.20 -8.56
C CYS A 34 -0.24 3.41 -8.17
N LEU A 35 -0.53 3.41 -6.87
CA LEU A 35 -1.87 3.64 -6.33
C LEU A 35 -1.89 4.88 -5.42
N PRO A 36 -2.91 5.75 -5.53
CA PRO A 36 -3.11 6.87 -4.61
C PRO A 36 -3.20 6.40 -3.16
N ARG A 37 -2.43 7.03 -2.27
CA ARG A 37 -2.49 6.74 -0.84
C ARG A 37 -3.68 7.42 -0.19
N ALA A 38 -4.40 6.69 0.67
CA ALA A 38 -5.41 7.25 1.56
C ALA A 38 -4.73 7.94 2.75
N HIS A 39 -5.09 9.19 3.00
CA HIS A 39 -4.67 9.93 4.19
C HIS A 39 -5.82 9.93 5.17
N LEU A 40 -5.77 9.02 6.15
CA LEU A 40 -6.73 9.00 7.25
C LEU A 40 -6.09 9.68 8.47
N PRO A 41 -6.76 10.65 9.09
CA PRO A 41 -6.31 11.23 10.36
C PRO A 41 -6.52 10.18 11.47
N ARG A 42 -5.68 10.18 12.51
CA ARG A 42 -5.81 9.21 13.60
C ARG A 42 -6.91 9.58 14.58
N SER A 43 -7.21 10.87 14.73
CA SER A 43 -8.35 11.38 15.49
C SER A 43 -9.10 12.45 14.67
N LYS A 44 -10.33 12.77 15.09
CA LYS A 44 -11.15 13.79 14.41
C LYS A 44 -10.61 15.21 14.57
N GLU A 45 -9.82 15.46 15.61
CA GLU A 45 -9.23 16.78 15.89
C GLU A 45 -7.86 16.97 15.22
N GLU A 46 -7.29 15.93 14.61
CA GLU A 46 -5.97 16.00 13.99
C GLU A 46 -6.06 16.67 12.60
N GLU A 47 -5.29 17.74 12.40
CA GLU A 47 -5.14 18.37 11.10
C GLU A 47 -4.56 17.36 10.09
N LEU A 48 -5.16 17.29 8.90
CA LEU A 48 -4.72 16.41 7.81
C LEU A 48 -3.37 16.85 7.26
N VAL A 49 -2.28 16.54 7.97
CA VAL A 49 -0.93 16.74 7.48
C VAL A 49 -0.57 15.59 6.56
N LEU A 50 -0.42 15.89 5.27
CA LEU A 50 0.06 14.95 4.25
C LEU A 50 1.53 14.59 4.52
N LYS A 51 1.78 13.58 5.36
CA LYS A 51 3.12 13.07 5.64
C LYS A 51 3.50 11.96 4.66
N GLY A 52 4.69 12.08 4.08
CA GLY A 52 5.27 11.06 3.20
C GLY A 52 4.84 11.16 1.72
N ARG A 53 5.07 10.09 0.97
CA ARG A 53 4.70 10.02 -0.46
C ARG A 53 3.17 9.94 -0.64
N PRO A 54 2.59 10.62 -1.65
CA PRO A 54 1.15 10.64 -1.90
C PRO A 54 0.62 9.36 -2.59
N TYR A 55 1.49 8.38 -2.80
CA TYR A 55 1.20 7.12 -3.46
C TYR A 55 1.85 5.94 -2.73
N THR A 56 1.40 4.74 -3.08
CA THR A 56 1.96 3.46 -2.66
C THR A 56 2.18 2.58 -3.89
N CYS A 57 3.28 1.83 -3.93
CA CYS A 57 3.55 0.89 -5.00
C CYS A 57 2.88 -0.45 -4.71
N ALA A 58 2.26 -1.02 -5.73
CA ALA A 58 1.64 -2.34 -5.70
C ALA A 58 2.26 -3.21 -6.81
N CYS A 59 2.38 -4.50 -6.50
CA CYS A 59 2.93 -5.50 -7.40
C CYS A 59 1.83 -6.41 -7.92
N MET A 60 2.13 -7.17 -8.97
CA MET A 60 1.25 -8.23 -9.44
C MET A 60 1.06 -9.30 -8.36
N ASN A 61 -0.03 -10.06 -8.46
CA ASN A 61 -0.38 -11.11 -7.50
C ASN A 61 0.81 -12.05 -7.25
N GLY A 62 1.14 -12.28 -5.97
CA GLY A 62 2.26 -13.13 -5.55
C GLY A 62 3.56 -12.38 -5.23
N PHE A 63 3.61 -11.08 -5.47
CA PHE A 63 4.78 -10.23 -5.19
C PHE A 63 4.45 -9.10 -4.21
N ILE A 64 5.46 -8.63 -3.48
CA ILE A 64 5.37 -7.53 -2.51
C ILE A 64 6.38 -6.47 -2.90
N ALA A 65 6.00 -5.19 -2.77
CA ALA A 65 6.92 -4.08 -2.98
C ALA A 65 7.91 -3.97 -1.81
N ASP A 66 9.21 -4.00 -2.11
CA ASP A 66 10.29 -3.72 -1.18
C ASP A 66 10.43 -2.19 -0.94
N ASP A 67 11.28 -1.79 0.01
CA ASP A 67 11.58 -0.39 0.34
C ASP A 67 12.07 0.43 -0.88
N ASN A 68 12.70 -0.24 -1.84
CA ASN A 68 13.16 0.34 -3.09
C ASN A 68 12.09 0.38 -4.20
N ASN A 69 10.85 -0.02 -3.90
CA ASN A 69 9.71 -0.10 -4.82
C ASN A 69 9.84 -1.18 -5.92
N TYR A 70 10.75 -2.14 -5.73
CA TYR A 70 10.87 -3.33 -6.56
C TYR A 70 9.95 -4.44 -6.05
N CYS A 71 9.47 -5.28 -6.96
CA CYS A 71 8.58 -6.39 -6.70
C CYS A 71 9.37 -7.66 -6.43
N VAL A 72 9.41 -8.06 -5.17
CA VAL A 72 10.09 -9.27 -4.71
C VAL A 72 9.09 -10.35 -4.33
N THR A 73 9.54 -11.61 -4.31
CA THR A 73 8.69 -12.69 -3.81
C THR A 73 8.49 -12.54 -2.30
N ALA A 74 7.34 -13.00 -1.78
CA ALA A 74 7.04 -12.89 -0.36
C ALA A 74 8.08 -13.61 0.53
N SER A 75 8.70 -14.69 0.03
CA SER A 75 9.80 -15.39 0.70
C SER A 75 11.06 -14.55 0.84
N ASP A 76 11.39 -13.74 -0.17
CA ASP A 76 12.59 -12.90 -0.17
C ASP A 76 12.40 -11.66 0.75
N ALA A 77 11.18 -11.11 0.80
CA ALA A 77 10.85 -10.00 1.68
C ALA A 77 11.02 -10.36 3.17
N LEU A 78 10.63 -11.58 3.58
CA LEU A 78 10.81 -12.08 4.95
C LEU A 78 12.27 -12.37 5.31
N ALA A 79 13.10 -12.76 4.33
CA ALA A 79 14.53 -12.97 4.53
C ALA A 79 15.27 -11.65 4.86
N GLY A 80 14.76 -10.50 4.39
CA GLY A 80 15.24 -9.17 4.76
C GLY A 80 14.97 -8.82 6.23
N ILE A 81 13.81 -9.23 6.77
CA ILE A 81 13.42 -9.00 8.16
C ILE A 81 14.13 -9.99 9.11
N GLY A 82 14.42 -11.21 8.64
CA GLY A 82 15.12 -12.26 9.40
C GLY A 82 16.58 -11.96 9.77
N ARG A 83 17.20 -10.93 9.20
CA ARG A 83 18.57 -10.50 9.59
C ARG A 83 18.63 -9.67 10.88
N ARG A 84 17.49 -9.27 11.46
CA ARG A 84 17.46 -8.46 12.71
C ARG A 84 17.00 -9.19 13.97
N VAL A 85 16.71 -10.49 13.91
CA VAL A 85 16.44 -11.28 15.11
C VAL A 85 17.66 -12.16 15.38
N THR A 86 18.58 -11.66 16.19
CA THR A 86 19.64 -12.47 16.79
C THR A 86 18.98 -13.64 17.54
N PRO A 87 19.31 -14.91 17.23
CA PRO A 87 18.88 -16.01 18.07
C PRO A 87 19.57 -15.85 19.43
N LEU A 88 18.80 -15.65 20.50
CA LEU A 88 19.28 -15.77 21.87
C LEU A 88 19.85 -17.18 22.04
N SER A 89 21.18 -17.28 22.01
CA SER A 89 21.92 -18.52 22.27
C SER A 89 21.81 -18.87 23.75
N PHE A 90 20.98 -19.85 24.08
CA PHE A 90 20.77 -20.39 25.43
C PHE A 90 21.67 -21.61 25.73
N THR A 91 22.88 -21.70 25.16
CA THR A 91 23.77 -22.84 25.37
C THR A 91 24.99 -22.51 26.22
N SER A 92 24.82 -21.78 27.32
CA SER A 92 25.91 -21.53 28.28
C SER A 92 25.43 -21.59 29.73
N LEU A 93 24.81 -22.70 30.13
CA LEU A 93 24.50 -22.98 31.55
C LEU A 93 24.66 -24.46 31.95
N LEU A 94 25.38 -25.26 31.15
CA LEU A 94 25.58 -26.70 31.40
C LEU A 94 27.06 -27.13 31.51
N PHE A 95 27.95 -26.17 31.77
CA PHE A 95 29.36 -26.44 32.11
C PHE A 95 29.73 -25.71 33.41
N LEU A 96 29.10 -26.11 34.52
CA LEU A 96 29.58 -25.86 35.88
C LEU A 96 28.97 -26.95 36.77
N LEU A 97 29.42 -28.18 36.52
CA LEU A 97 29.30 -29.35 37.38
C LEU A 97 30.68 -30.01 37.42
#